data_AF-A0A0C9URI2-F1
#
_entry.id   AF-A0A0C9URI2-F1
#
_cell.length_a   1.000
_cell.length_b   1.000
_cell.length_c   1.000
_cell.angle_alpha   90.00
_cell.angle_beta   90.00
_cell.angle_gamma   90.00
#
_symmetry.space_group_name_H-M   'P 1'
#
loop_
_entity.id
_entity.type
_entity.pdbx_description
1 polymer ?
#
loop_
_entity_poly.entity_id
_entity_poly.type
_entity_poly.pdbx_seq_one_letter_code
_entity_poly.pdbx_strand_id
1 'polypeptide(L)'
;MLKQFDEVHGGLTRKSSRESGLATPPRSVVGIGGKVAKPDYSEAKIVLAMVGLPARGKSYLSNKLMRYLKWLEYEVKVFNVGQLRRTRAKAKREQSGVQENHSAEYFSHDNKEANQLRDKLAEDCLEMLIQWLKEGGNVGIHDATNSTKERRAMISNRVAREKGIVVIFLESLCDDPAVIAANVALKVSSGDPDYMNMSREEAERDFLERIRKYEKIYETITEPNLTYMKVMNVGSQVTLCNIHGYLQSRIAFYLMNLHVKPRSIFFSRHGESVYNVEGKIGGDAHLSPRGQTYAKALPQLIHDNIGDANLTVWTSTLQRTIETAQNLPFTKLTWKALDELDAGVCDGMTYEEIEAAYPEDFANRDEDKFNYRYRGGESYRDVVVRLEPIIMELERQENILIIGHQAILRCLYAYFHNLPQDDLPYIKIPLHTVIKLTPKAYGCDEERYTLPIAAVDTHRPKPKAAKQPDVVVSTARQYLDPTIA
;
A
#
# COMPACT_ATOMS: atom_id res chain seq x y z
N MET A 1 13.17 49.54 8.03
CA MET A 1 14.52 49.87 8.52
C MET A 1 15.04 48.64 9.27
N LEU A 2 15.56 47.60 8.62
CA LEU A 2 16.71 47.54 7.70
C LEU A 2 17.98 48.13 8.34
N LYS A 3 18.83 47.26 8.90
CA LYS A 3 20.29 47.38 9.00
C LYS A 3 20.83 45.94 8.97
N GLN A 4 21.21 45.45 7.79
CA GLN A 4 22.57 45.53 7.22
C GLN A 4 23.63 44.90 8.15
N PHE A 5 23.95 43.64 7.84
CA PHE A 5 25.27 43.07 8.08
C PHE A 5 25.70 42.39 6.78
N ASP A 6 26.25 43.21 5.89
CA ASP A 6 27.10 42.79 4.79
C ASP A 6 28.40 43.60 4.88
N GLU A 7 29.48 42.95 4.43
CA GLU A 7 30.84 43.44 4.20
C GLU A 7 31.83 43.43 5.38
N VAL A 8 32.82 42.53 5.27
CA VAL A 8 34.29 42.70 5.37
C VAL A 8 34.87 41.27 5.29
N HIS A 9 35.80 40.82 4.46
CA HIS A 9 36.70 41.21 3.36
C HIS A 9 37.10 39.84 2.74
N GLY A 10 37.60 39.63 1.53
CA GLY A 10 38.27 40.44 0.54
C GLY A 10 38.76 39.45 -0.54
N GLY A 11 38.92 39.94 -1.76
CA GLY A 11 39.00 39.13 -2.97
C GLY A 11 40.21 38.19 -3.10
N LEU A 12 39.97 37.12 -3.86
CA LEU A 12 41.00 36.38 -4.62
C LEU A 12 40.39 35.99 -5.96
N THR A 13 40.75 36.74 -7.00
CA THR A 13 40.61 36.36 -8.41
C THR A 13 41.32 35.04 -8.66
N ARG A 14 40.60 33.97 -9.04
CA ARG A 14 41.22 32.74 -9.54
C ARG A 14 41.13 32.66 -11.06
N LYS A 15 42.29 32.82 -11.68
CA LYS A 15 42.57 32.58 -13.09
C LYS A 15 42.16 31.16 -13.50
N SER A 16 41.65 31.07 -14.71
CA SER A 16 41.57 29.85 -15.53
C SER A 16 42.98 29.24 -15.69
N SER A 17 43.14 27.99 -15.26
CA SER A 17 44.22 27.11 -15.70
C SER A 17 43.64 25.72 -15.94
N ARG A 18 43.49 25.37 -17.23
CA ARG A 18 43.39 23.99 -17.70
C ARG A 18 44.72 23.32 -17.40
N GLU A 19 44.75 22.39 -16.45
CA GLU A 19 45.78 21.36 -16.38
C GLU A 19 45.10 20.01 -16.15
N SER A 20 45.45 19.08 -17.03
CA SER A 20 45.08 17.67 -17.03
C SER A 20 45.68 16.97 -15.82
N GLY A 21 44.85 16.67 -14.82
CA GLY A 21 45.19 15.81 -13.69
C GLY A 21 44.13 14.72 -13.57
N LEU A 22 44.57 13.46 -13.52
CA LEU A 22 43.75 12.30 -13.18
C LEU A 22 42.87 12.63 -11.96
N ALA A 23 41.57 12.38 -12.07
CA ALA A 23 40.62 12.63 -11.00
C ALA A 23 41.03 11.83 -9.75
N THR A 24 41.47 12.54 -8.71
CA THR A 24 41.67 11.95 -7.38
C THR A 24 40.37 11.28 -6.96
N PRO A 25 40.38 10.00 -6.53
CA PRO A 25 39.16 9.33 -6.10
C PRO A 25 38.53 10.13 -4.94
N PRO A 26 37.19 10.17 -4.86
CA PRO A 26 36.51 10.83 -3.75
C PRO A 26 37.03 10.29 -2.42
N ARG A 27 37.23 11.17 -1.44
CA ARG A 27 37.65 10.79 -0.08
C ARG A 27 36.72 9.69 0.42
N SER A 28 37.29 8.57 0.86
CA SER A 28 36.55 7.45 1.43
C SER A 28 35.68 7.94 2.57
N VAL A 29 34.36 7.95 2.37
CA VAL A 29 33.42 8.11 3.49
C VAL A 29 33.55 6.87 4.34
N VAL A 30 34.04 7.04 5.58
CA VAL A 30 34.18 5.93 6.53
C VAL A 30 32.80 5.59 7.06
N GLY A 31 32.24 4.49 6.55
CA GLY A 31 30.97 3.91 6.94
C GLY A 31 30.77 2.61 6.15
N ILE A 32 30.40 1.53 6.82
CA ILE A 32 30.16 0.24 6.18
C ILE A 32 28.78 0.32 5.50
N GLY A 33 28.73 0.16 4.17
CA GLY A 33 27.47 -0.09 3.48
C GLY A 33 26.92 -1.41 3.99
N GLY A 34 25.68 -1.41 4.46
CA GLY A 34 25.19 -2.48 5.31
C GLY A 34 23.70 -2.68 5.23
N LYS A 35 23.23 -3.80 5.79
CA LYS A 35 21.81 -4.11 5.90
C LYS A 35 21.19 -3.21 6.97
N VAL A 36 20.11 -2.52 6.59
CA VAL A 36 19.33 -1.73 7.53
C VAL A 36 18.40 -2.66 8.28
N ALA A 37 18.52 -2.67 9.61
CA ALA A 37 17.58 -3.38 10.46
C ALA A 37 16.19 -2.77 10.34
N LYS A 38 15.15 -3.62 10.42
CA LYS A 38 13.78 -3.15 10.50
C LYS A 38 13.65 -2.18 11.67
N PRO A 39 13.26 -0.92 11.44
CA PRO A 39 13.07 -0.01 12.55
C PRO A 39 11.87 -0.47 13.38
N ASP A 40 12.12 -0.71 14.67
CA ASP A 40 11.07 -1.05 15.63
C ASP A 40 10.39 0.24 16.12
N TYR A 41 9.36 0.69 15.39
CA TYR A 41 8.74 1.98 15.66
C TYR A 41 7.62 1.95 16.70
N SER A 42 7.18 0.80 17.21
CA SER A 42 6.13 0.85 18.25
C SER A 42 6.04 -0.33 19.21
N GLU A 43 6.62 -1.50 18.93
CA GLU A 43 6.28 -2.78 19.60
C GLU A 43 4.76 -3.04 19.75
N ALA A 44 3.91 -2.25 19.11
CA ALA A 44 2.50 -2.17 19.44
C ALA A 44 1.78 -3.38 18.89
N LYS A 45 0.98 -4.00 19.75
CA LYS A 45 0.10 -5.11 19.40
C LYS A 45 -1.33 -4.61 19.44
N ILE A 46 -1.97 -4.54 18.28
CA ILE A 46 -3.29 -3.94 18.12
C ILE A 46 -4.29 -4.99 17.64
N VAL A 47 -5.37 -5.16 18.39
CA VAL A 47 -6.62 -5.74 17.88
C VAL A 47 -7.44 -4.63 17.24
N LEU A 48 -7.56 -4.65 15.91
CA LEU A 48 -8.45 -3.75 15.19
C LEU A 48 -9.78 -4.46 14.93
N ALA A 49 -10.81 -4.12 15.71
CA ALA A 49 -12.13 -4.74 15.61
C ALA A 49 -13.02 -3.95 14.65
N MET A 50 -13.37 -4.56 13.52
CA MET A 50 -14.29 -3.94 12.55
C MET A 50 -15.70 -3.88 13.13
N VAL A 51 -16.41 -2.77 12.92
CA VAL A 51 -17.81 -2.57 13.31
C VAL A 51 -18.60 -2.08 12.11
N GLY A 52 -19.83 -2.56 11.95
CA GLY A 52 -20.75 -2.04 10.93
C GLY A 52 -21.59 -3.13 10.26
N LEU A 53 -22.66 -2.69 9.60
CA LEU A 53 -23.57 -3.58 8.87
C LEU A 53 -22.88 -4.27 7.67
N PRO A 54 -23.41 -5.42 7.19
CA PRO A 54 -22.97 -6.01 5.92
C PRO A 54 -23.04 -5.01 4.76
N ALA A 55 -22.16 -5.14 3.77
CA ALA A 55 -22.08 -4.26 2.59
C ALA A 55 -21.85 -2.75 2.88
N ARG A 56 -21.28 -2.40 4.03
CA ARG A 56 -20.90 -1.02 4.39
C ARG A 56 -19.41 -0.69 4.24
N GLY A 57 -18.65 -1.47 3.47
CA GLY A 57 -17.24 -1.14 3.18
C GLY A 57 -16.20 -1.66 4.19
N LYS A 58 -16.58 -2.46 5.19
CA LYS A 58 -15.62 -3.07 6.16
C LYS A 58 -14.44 -3.77 5.47
N SER A 59 -14.73 -4.67 4.52
CA SER A 59 -13.70 -5.40 3.77
C SER A 59 -12.79 -4.47 2.95
N TYR A 60 -13.34 -3.37 2.43
CA TYR A 60 -12.57 -2.38 1.68
C TYR A 60 -11.57 -1.69 2.62
N LEU A 61 -12.03 -1.17 3.76
CA LEU A 61 -11.19 -0.50 4.73
C LEU A 61 -10.13 -1.45 5.31
N SER A 62 -10.50 -2.69 5.67
CA SER A 62 -9.56 -3.67 6.21
C SER A 62 -8.45 -4.02 5.21
N ASN A 63 -8.79 -4.19 3.93
CA ASN A 63 -7.82 -4.54 2.89
C ASN A 63 -6.88 -3.36 2.57
N LYS A 64 -7.44 -2.16 2.42
CA LYS A 64 -6.66 -0.94 2.21
C LYS A 64 -5.69 -0.70 3.37
N LEU A 65 -6.15 -0.89 4.60
CA LEU A 65 -5.33 -0.71 5.79
C LEU A 65 -4.25 -1.78 5.91
N MET A 66 -4.60 -3.05 5.69
CA MET A 66 -3.64 -4.15 5.69
C MET A 66 -2.52 -3.90 4.69
N ARG A 67 -2.86 -3.53 3.45
CA ARG A 67 -1.89 -3.24 2.40
C ARG A 67 -0.93 -2.12 2.77
N TYR A 68 -1.47 -1.02 3.31
CA TYR A 68 -0.68 0.11 3.78
C TYR A 68 0.27 -0.25 4.91
N LEU A 69 -0.22 -0.92 5.94
CA LEU A 69 0.58 -1.31 7.09
C LEU A 69 1.65 -2.34 6.71
N LYS A 70 1.34 -3.31 5.85
CA LYS A 70 2.33 -4.27 5.33
C LYS A 70 3.41 -3.60 4.48
N TRP A 71 3.04 -2.60 3.70
CA TRP A 71 3.99 -1.81 2.92
C TRP A 71 4.94 -1.02 3.83
N LEU A 72 4.44 -0.52 4.98
CA LEU A 72 5.24 0.02 6.08
C LEU A 72 5.89 -1.04 6.99
N GLU A 73 5.88 -2.30 6.55
CA GLU A 73 6.52 -3.44 7.19
C GLU A 73 5.92 -3.88 8.52
N TYR A 74 4.70 -3.47 8.86
CA TYR A 74 4.00 -4.09 9.99
C TYR A 74 3.50 -5.48 9.62
N GLU A 75 3.63 -6.42 10.55
CA GLU A 75 2.97 -7.71 10.45
C GLU A 75 1.47 -7.52 10.68
N VAL A 76 0.68 -7.79 9.64
CA VAL A 76 -0.78 -7.61 9.66
C VAL A 76 -1.50 -8.84 9.14
N LYS A 77 -2.52 -9.28 9.87
CA LYS A 77 -3.34 -10.44 9.50
C LYS A 77 -4.83 -10.16 9.76
N VAL A 78 -5.67 -10.60 8.82
CA VAL A 78 -7.13 -10.50 8.92
C VAL A 78 -7.71 -11.82 9.44
N PHE A 79 -8.51 -11.73 10.49
CA PHE A 79 -9.23 -12.82 11.13
C PHE A 79 -10.73 -12.65 10.84
N ASN A 80 -11.22 -13.33 9.80
CA ASN A 80 -12.59 -13.18 9.33
C ASN A 80 -13.52 -14.22 9.95
N VAL A 81 -14.41 -13.79 10.83
CA VAL A 81 -15.34 -14.68 11.55
C VAL A 81 -16.27 -15.42 10.58
N GLY A 82 -16.72 -14.75 9.52
CA GLY A 82 -17.60 -15.36 8.52
C GLY A 82 -16.93 -16.50 7.74
N GLN A 83 -15.63 -16.40 7.49
CA GLN A 83 -14.88 -17.44 6.84
C GLN A 83 -14.54 -18.58 7.80
N LEU A 84 -14.16 -18.29 9.05
CA LEU A 84 -13.98 -19.32 10.08
C LEU A 84 -15.24 -20.17 10.22
N ARG A 85 -16.42 -19.52 10.25
CA ARG A 85 -17.71 -20.22 10.20
C ARG A 85 -17.83 -21.14 8.99
N ARG A 86 -17.59 -20.62 7.78
CA ARG A 86 -17.71 -21.41 6.54
C ARG A 86 -16.75 -22.61 6.53
N THR A 87 -15.52 -22.44 6.99
CA THR A 87 -14.55 -23.53 7.11
C THR A 87 -15.04 -24.60 8.08
N ARG A 88 -15.46 -24.21 9.29
CA ARG A 88 -15.94 -25.18 10.29
C ARG A 88 -17.20 -25.90 9.82
N ALA A 89 -18.12 -25.19 9.16
CA ALA A 89 -19.30 -25.81 8.56
C ALA A 89 -18.93 -26.82 7.47
N LYS A 90 -17.93 -26.51 6.63
CA LYS A 90 -17.41 -27.45 5.61
C LYS A 90 -16.79 -28.69 6.26
N ALA A 91 -15.91 -28.52 7.24
CA ALA A 91 -15.29 -29.64 7.97
C ALA A 91 -16.34 -30.51 8.67
N LYS A 92 -17.34 -29.89 9.30
CA LYS A 92 -18.45 -30.61 9.95
C LYS A 92 -19.31 -31.36 8.94
N ARG A 93 -19.56 -30.82 7.75
CA ARG A 93 -20.24 -31.52 6.66
C ARG A 93 -19.43 -32.72 6.18
N GLU A 94 -18.11 -32.58 6.03
CA GLU A 94 -17.22 -33.68 5.63
C GLU A 94 -17.18 -34.80 6.68
N GLN A 95 -17.28 -34.47 7.97
CA GLN A 95 -17.25 -35.44 9.06
C GLN A 95 -18.61 -36.08 9.38
N SER A 96 -19.69 -35.31 9.34
CA SER A 96 -21.02 -35.74 9.84
C SER A 96 -22.10 -35.85 8.75
N GLY A 97 -21.83 -35.38 7.53
CA GLY A 97 -22.80 -35.33 6.44
C GLY A 97 -23.90 -34.26 6.58
N VAL A 98 -23.97 -33.57 7.73
CA VAL A 98 -25.00 -32.56 8.01
C VAL A 98 -24.63 -31.23 7.35
N GLN A 99 -25.55 -30.70 6.54
CA GLN A 99 -25.43 -29.36 5.95
C GLN A 99 -26.07 -28.33 6.87
N GLU A 100 -25.27 -27.38 7.36
CA GLU A 100 -25.78 -26.27 8.18
C GLU A 100 -26.52 -25.22 7.33
N ASN A 101 -27.58 -24.64 7.91
CA ASN A 101 -28.31 -23.55 7.28
C ASN A 101 -27.53 -22.23 7.46
N HIS A 102 -27.26 -21.54 6.36
CA HIS A 102 -26.59 -20.24 6.34
C HIS A 102 -27.41 -19.13 5.68
N SER A 103 -28.72 -19.31 5.53
CA SER A 103 -29.64 -18.28 5.05
C SER A 103 -29.72 -17.09 6.02
N ALA A 104 -30.44 -16.04 5.63
CA ALA A 104 -30.74 -14.91 6.51
C ALA A 104 -31.31 -15.33 7.88
N GLU A 105 -31.97 -16.49 8.00
CA GLU A 105 -32.49 -17.01 9.28
C GLU A 105 -31.42 -17.35 10.31
N TYR A 106 -30.27 -17.86 9.85
CA TYR A 106 -29.10 -18.06 10.70
C TYR A 106 -28.62 -16.74 11.35
N PHE A 107 -28.88 -15.61 10.69
CA PHE A 107 -28.42 -14.31 11.16
C PHE A 107 -29.44 -13.55 12.01
N SER A 108 -30.65 -14.08 12.17
CA SER A 108 -31.69 -13.48 13.01
C SER A 108 -31.25 -13.40 14.47
N HIS A 109 -31.56 -12.30 15.15
CA HIS A 109 -31.31 -12.19 16.59
C HIS A 109 -32.29 -13.03 17.42
N ASP A 110 -33.44 -13.40 16.86
CA ASP A 110 -34.43 -14.25 17.53
C ASP A 110 -33.98 -15.72 17.62
N ASN A 111 -32.96 -16.11 16.84
CA ASN A 111 -32.39 -17.45 16.83
C ASN A 111 -31.29 -17.58 17.90
N LYS A 112 -31.68 -17.99 19.12
CA LYS A 112 -30.77 -18.12 20.28
C LYS A 112 -29.61 -19.09 20.02
N GLU A 113 -29.87 -20.23 19.38
CA GLU A 113 -28.82 -21.22 19.08
C GLU A 113 -27.80 -20.66 18.08
N ALA A 114 -28.27 -20.03 17.00
CA ALA A 114 -27.37 -19.41 16.03
C ALA A 114 -26.61 -18.21 16.60
N ASN A 115 -27.20 -17.45 17.54
CA ASN A 115 -26.49 -16.41 18.27
C ASN A 115 -25.33 -17.00 19.09
N GLN A 116 -25.59 -18.01 19.92
CA GLN A 116 -24.55 -18.66 20.73
C GLN A 116 -23.42 -19.23 19.86
N LEU A 117 -23.75 -19.83 18.72
CA LEU A 117 -22.75 -20.33 17.78
C LEU A 117 -21.92 -19.20 17.16
N ARG A 118 -22.57 -18.11 16.72
CA ARG A 118 -21.87 -16.91 16.21
C ARG A 118 -21.00 -16.27 17.29
N ASP A 119 -21.45 -16.30 18.54
CA ASP A 119 -20.72 -15.77 19.68
C ASP A 119 -19.42 -16.53 19.91
N LYS A 120 -19.54 -17.86 20.05
CA LYS A 120 -18.42 -18.80 20.15
C LYS A 120 -17.43 -18.64 18.99
N LEU A 121 -17.91 -18.53 17.76
CA LEU A 121 -17.07 -18.36 16.58
C LEU A 121 -16.26 -17.06 16.62
N ALA A 122 -16.88 -15.96 17.05
CA ALA A 122 -16.18 -14.68 17.15
C ALA A 122 -15.18 -14.64 18.30
N GLU A 123 -15.47 -15.33 19.41
CA GLU A 123 -14.54 -15.54 20.54
C GLU A 123 -13.33 -16.35 20.10
N ASP A 124 -13.53 -17.53 19.51
CA ASP A 124 -12.45 -18.38 19.01
C ASP A 124 -11.56 -17.62 18.01
N CYS A 125 -12.18 -16.83 17.13
CA CYS A 125 -11.47 -15.99 16.17
C CYS A 125 -10.63 -14.90 16.84
N LEU A 126 -11.14 -14.31 17.94
CA LEU A 126 -10.39 -13.35 18.75
C LEU A 126 -9.23 -14.02 19.50
N GLU A 127 -9.39 -15.23 20.02
CA GLU A 127 -8.30 -15.98 20.65
C GLU A 127 -7.17 -16.29 19.67
N MET A 128 -7.50 -16.76 18.47
CA MET A 128 -6.51 -16.99 17.41
C MET A 128 -5.74 -15.71 17.06
N LEU A 129 -6.44 -14.57 17.03
CA LEU A 129 -5.85 -13.27 16.77
C LEU A 129 -4.90 -12.85 17.89
N ILE A 130 -5.33 -12.95 19.15
CA ILE A 130 -4.51 -12.62 20.32
C ILE A 130 -3.26 -13.50 20.36
N GLN A 131 -3.41 -14.80 20.11
CA GLN A 131 -2.30 -15.74 20.07
C GLN A 131 -1.28 -15.37 18.99
N TRP A 132 -1.74 -15.05 17.78
CA TRP A 132 -0.87 -14.60 16.70
C TRP A 132 -0.16 -13.27 17.01
N LEU A 133 -0.82 -12.33 17.70
CA LEU A 133 -0.16 -11.11 18.20
C LEU A 133 0.93 -11.45 19.22
N LYS A 134 0.70 -12.42 20.11
CA LYS A 134 1.71 -12.87 21.08
C LYS A 134 2.95 -13.46 20.38
N GLU A 135 2.77 -14.15 19.27
CA GLU A 135 3.83 -14.76 18.45
C GLU A 135 4.67 -13.75 17.64
N GLY A 136 4.29 -12.47 17.61
CA GLY A 136 5.09 -11.41 16.98
C GLY A 136 4.33 -10.53 16.00
N GLY A 137 3.03 -10.79 15.78
CA GLY A 137 2.19 -9.92 14.95
C GLY A 137 2.06 -8.50 15.52
N ASN A 138 1.88 -7.49 14.65
CA ASN A 138 1.66 -6.11 15.06
C ASN A 138 0.17 -5.74 15.08
N VAL A 139 -0.58 -6.04 14.00
CA VAL A 139 -2.00 -5.67 13.90
C VAL A 139 -2.84 -6.86 13.45
N GLY A 140 -3.70 -7.34 14.34
CA GLY A 140 -4.71 -8.33 14.04
C GLY A 140 -6.05 -7.64 13.74
N ILE A 141 -6.57 -7.81 12.53
CA ILE A 141 -7.87 -7.24 12.15
C ILE A 141 -8.97 -8.29 12.41
N HIS A 142 -9.81 -8.05 13.41
CA HIS A 142 -10.99 -8.88 13.69
C HIS A 142 -12.15 -8.43 12.80
N ASP A 143 -12.34 -9.14 11.69
CA ASP A 143 -13.34 -8.82 10.67
C ASP A 143 -14.67 -9.55 10.97
N ALA A 144 -15.53 -8.84 11.69
CA ALA A 144 -16.90 -9.20 12.02
C ALA A 144 -17.81 -7.96 11.95
N THR A 145 -19.11 -8.13 12.21
CA THR A 145 -20.03 -6.99 12.24
C THR A 145 -19.97 -6.22 13.56
N ASN A 146 -19.67 -6.90 14.68
CA ASN A 146 -19.53 -6.34 16.02
C ASN A 146 -20.59 -5.26 16.36
N SER A 147 -21.83 -5.57 15.99
CA SER A 147 -22.94 -4.62 15.82
C SER A 147 -23.56 -4.10 17.11
N THR A 148 -23.31 -4.74 18.25
CA THR A 148 -23.93 -4.42 19.55
C THR A 148 -22.90 -3.91 20.55
N LYS A 149 -23.34 -3.09 21.51
CA LYS A 149 -22.49 -2.59 22.62
C LYS A 149 -21.94 -3.75 23.45
N GLU A 150 -22.78 -4.73 23.74
CA GLU A 150 -22.40 -5.93 24.49
C GLU A 150 -21.23 -6.67 23.83
N ARG A 151 -21.28 -6.87 22.50
CA ARG A 151 -20.20 -7.52 21.76
C ARG A 151 -18.89 -6.76 21.87
N ARG A 152 -18.93 -5.43 21.74
CA ARG A 152 -17.73 -4.58 21.85
C ARG A 152 -17.17 -4.57 23.26
N ALA A 153 -18.03 -4.61 24.28
CA ALA A 153 -17.62 -4.77 25.66
C ALA A 153 -16.92 -6.11 25.90
N MET A 154 -17.45 -7.22 25.36
CA MET A 154 -16.81 -8.54 25.44
C MET A 154 -15.40 -8.53 24.83
N ILE A 155 -15.24 -7.96 23.62
CA ILE A 155 -13.93 -7.84 22.97
C ILE A 155 -12.98 -7.01 23.83
N SER A 156 -13.42 -5.85 24.30
CA SER A 156 -12.60 -4.95 25.13
C SER A 156 -12.17 -5.60 26.43
N ASN A 157 -13.11 -6.23 27.14
CA ASN A 157 -12.85 -6.93 28.40
C ASN A 157 -11.90 -8.12 28.21
N ARG A 158 -11.99 -8.82 27.09
CA ARG A 158 -11.10 -9.94 26.78
C ARG A 158 -9.69 -9.46 26.47
N VAL A 159 -9.54 -8.44 25.63
CA VAL A 159 -8.23 -7.87 25.24
C VAL A 159 -7.55 -7.20 26.43
N ALA A 160 -8.30 -6.56 27.34
CA ALA A 160 -7.75 -5.92 28.54
C ALA A 160 -7.02 -6.89 29.50
N ARG A 161 -7.24 -8.21 29.36
CA ARG A 161 -6.49 -9.24 30.11
C ARG A 161 -5.07 -9.46 29.57
N GLU A 162 -4.77 -8.96 28.38
CA GLU A 162 -3.52 -9.18 27.68
C GLU A 162 -2.59 -7.97 27.84
N LYS A 163 -1.48 -8.16 28.55
CA LYS A 163 -0.48 -7.10 28.75
C LYS A 163 0.15 -6.71 27.40
N GLY A 164 0.14 -5.42 27.09
CA GLY A 164 0.76 -4.87 25.88
C GLY A 164 -0.06 -5.03 24.60
N ILE A 165 -1.28 -5.56 24.67
CA ILE A 165 -2.22 -5.60 23.54
C ILE A 165 -3.33 -4.58 23.79
N VAL A 166 -3.58 -3.74 22.78
CA VAL A 166 -4.66 -2.73 22.83
C VAL A 166 -5.71 -3.01 21.77
N VAL A 167 -6.94 -2.56 22.01
CA VAL A 167 -8.03 -2.65 21.03
C VAL A 167 -8.35 -1.27 20.45
N ILE A 168 -8.61 -1.23 19.15
CA ILE A 168 -9.24 -0.09 18.46
C ILE A 168 -10.43 -0.59 17.65
N PHE A 169 -11.56 0.10 17.74
CA PHE A 169 -12.72 -0.21 16.91
C PHE A 169 -12.73 0.65 15.65
N LEU A 170 -12.97 0.04 14.50
CA LEU A 170 -13.14 0.74 13.22
C LEU A 170 -14.57 0.54 12.71
N GLU A 171 -15.42 1.55 12.91
CA GLU A 171 -16.81 1.54 12.45
C GLU A 171 -16.91 2.07 11.03
N SER A 172 -17.38 1.22 10.12
CA SER A 172 -17.63 1.57 8.72
C SER A 172 -19.13 1.85 8.52
N LEU A 173 -19.45 3.12 8.33
CA LEU A 173 -20.81 3.60 8.09
C LEU A 173 -20.96 4.02 6.63
N CYS A 174 -22.07 3.61 6.01
CA CYS A 174 -22.41 4.03 4.67
C CYS A 174 -23.92 4.12 4.55
N ASP A 175 -24.43 5.28 4.13
CA ASP A 175 -25.84 5.52 3.83
C ASP A 175 -26.09 5.80 2.34
N ASP A 176 -25.03 5.92 1.53
CA ASP A 176 -25.13 6.06 0.08
C ASP A 176 -25.76 4.80 -0.56
N PRO A 177 -26.97 4.90 -1.14
CA PRO A 177 -27.67 3.76 -1.72
C PRO A 177 -26.92 3.13 -2.91
N ALA A 178 -26.20 3.93 -3.70
CA ALA A 178 -25.45 3.44 -4.85
C ALA A 178 -24.24 2.60 -4.41
N VAL A 179 -23.52 3.06 -3.39
CA VAL A 179 -22.39 2.30 -2.81
C VAL A 179 -22.89 1.00 -2.18
N ILE A 180 -24.01 1.04 -1.46
CA ILE A 180 -24.62 -0.14 -0.85
C ILE A 180 -25.01 -1.15 -1.93
N ALA A 181 -25.73 -0.72 -2.97
CA ALA A 181 -26.15 -1.59 -4.07
C ALA A 181 -24.95 -2.23 -4.79
N ALA A 182 -23.90 -1.46 -5.08
CA ALA A 182 -22.67 -1.98 -5.67
C ALA A 182 -21.99 -3.03 -4.77
N ASN A 183 -21.93 -2.79 -3.46
CA ASN A 183 -21.36 -3.75 -2.50
C ASN A 183 -22.20 -5.03 -2.39
N VAL A 184 -23.53 -4.94 -2.44
CA VAL A 184 -24.44 -6.09 -2.47
C VAL A 184 -24.22 -6.92 -3.75
N ALA A 185 -24.22 -6.25 -4.91
CA ALA A 185 -24.01 -6.91 -6.20
C ALA A 185 -22.65 -7.62 -6.25
N LEU A 186 -21.59 -6.99 -5.73
CA LEU A 186 -20.27 -7.60 -5.64
C LEU A 186 -20.26 -8.80 -4.70
N LYS A 187 -20.96 -8.74 -3.57
CA LYS A 187 -21.04 -9.84 -2.61
C LYS A 187 -21.72 -11.07 -3.22
N VAL A 188 -22.84 -10.86 -3.90
CA VAL A 188 -23.62 -11.93 -4.56
C VAL A 188 -22.87 -12.51 -5.76
N SER A 189 -22.17 -11.68 -6.54
CA SER A 189 -21.42 -12.15 -7.71
C SER A 189 -20.03 -12.74 -7.40
N SER A 190 -19.49 -12.52 -6.20
CA SER A 190 -18.14 -12.97 -5.81
C SER A 190 -17.98 -14.47 -5.55
N GLY A 191 -18.96 -15.31 -5.90
CA GLY A 191 -18.93 -16.75 -5.63
C GLY A 191 -18.88 -17.07 -4.13
N ASP A 192 -19.55 -16.27 -3.30
CA ASP A 192 -19.62 -16.52 -1.86
C ASP A 192 -20.22 -17.92 -1.62
N PRO A 193 -19.56 -18.80 -0.84
CA PRO A 193 -20.08 -20.14 -0.56
C PRO A 193 -21.48 -20.16 0.03
N ASP A 194 -21.88 -19.08 0.72
CA ASP A 194 -23.24 -18.92 1.26
C ASP A 194 -24.31 -18.87 0.14
N TYR A 195 -23.94 -18.49 -1.08
CA TYR A 195 -24.85 -18.22 -2.20
C TYR A 195 -24.63 -19.12 -3.43
N MET A 196 -23.69 -20.08 -3.38
CA MET A 196 -23.31 -20.88 -4.56
C MET A 196 -24.44 -21.68 -5.21
N ASN A 197 -25.50 -22.01 -4.46
CA ASN A 197 -26.63 -22.80 -4.96
C ASN A 197 -27.91 -21.96 -5.17
N MET A 198 -27.82 -20.63 -5.10
CA MET A 198 -28.96 -19.73 -5.28
C MET A 198 -28.87 -19.03 -6.63
N SER A 199 -30.02 -18.66 -7.22
CA SER A 199 -30.00 -17.69 -8.32
C SER A 199 -29.47 -16.34 -7.83
N ARG A 200 -29.03 -15.49 -8.76
CA ARG A 200 -28.55 -14.15 -8.41
C ARG A 200 -29.62 -13.34 -7.68
N GLU A 201 -30.86 -13.42 -8.14
CA GLU A 201 -32.01 -12.71 -7.57
C GLU A 201 -32.40 -13.26 -6.19
N GLU A 202 -32.26 -14.56 -5.97
CA GLU A 202 -32.48 -15.18 -4.66
C GLU A 202 -31.39 -14.79 -3.65
N ALA A 203 -30.13 -14.85 -4.06
CA ALA A 203 -28.99 -14.47 -3.23
C ALA A 203 -29.03 -12.97 -2.85
N GLU A 204 -29.43 -12.10 -3.78
CA GLU A 204 -29.63 -10.67 -3.48
C GLU A 204 -30.75 -10.45 -2.47
N ARG A 205 -31.91 -11.11 -2.64
CA ARG A 205 -33.02 -11.02 -1.67
C ARG A 205 -32.61 -11.54 -0.29
N ASP A 206 -31.94 -12.70 -0.20
CA ASP A 206 -31.46 -13.25 1.08
C ASP A 206 -30.44 -12.31 1.73
N PHE A 207 -29.50 -11.75 0.98
CA PHE A 207 -28.49 -10.86 1.52
C PHE A 207 -29.08 -9.51 2.00
N LEU A 208 -30.07 -8.97 1.29
CA LEU A 208 -30.81 -7.79 1.76
C LEU A 208 -31.60 -8.08 3.03
N GLU A 209 -32.23 -9.24 3.14
CA GLU A 209 -32.94 -9.65 4.36
C GLU A 209 -31.97 -9.85 5.53
N ARG A 210 -30.79 -10.41 5.27
CA ARG A 210 -29.70 -10.48 6.24
C ARG A 210 -29.30 -9.09 6.75
N ILE A 211 -29.18 -8.09 5.86
CA ILE A 211 -28.88 -6.70 6.28
C ILE A 211 -29.97 -6.18 7.22
N ARG A 212 -31.26 -6.33 6.86
CA ARG A 212 -32.39 -5.89 7.70
C ARG A 212 -32.38 -6.51 9.09
N LYS A 213 -32.01 -7.80 9.19
CA LYS A 213 -31.88 -8.48 10.48
C LYS A 213 -30.79 -7.89 11.36
N TYR A 214 -29.67 -7.47 10.78
CA TYR A 214 -28.63 -6.75 11.52
C TYR A 214 -29.04 -5.31 11.86
N GLU A 215 -29.78 -4.62 10.99
CA GLU A 215 -30.26 -3.25 11.23
C GLU A 215 -31.14 -3.15 12.48
N LYS A 216 -31.99 -4.15 12.76
CA LYS A 216 -32.88 -4.19 13.93
C LYS A 216 -32.14 -4.10 15.27
N ILE A 217 -30.88 -4.53 15.32
CA ILE A 217 -30.08 -4.63 16.56
C ILE A 217 -28.82 -3.75 16.51
N TYR A 218 -28.63 -2.98 15.44
CA TYR A 218 -27.38 -2.26 15.23
C TYR A 218 -27.27 -1.06 16.17
N GLU A 219 -26.20 -1.04 16.95
CA GLU A 219 -25.86 0.04 17.86
C GLU A 219 -24.55 0.67 17.41
N THR A 220 -24.61 1.89 16.87
CA THR A 220 -23.40 2.65 16.54
C THR A 220 -22.53 2.91 17.78
N ILE A 221 -21.22 3.05 17.60
CA ILE A 221 -20.29 3.22 18.73
C ILE A 221 -20.55 4.57 19.41
N THR A 222 -20.85 4.58 20.70
CA THR A 222 -21.10 5.81 21.48
C THR A 222 -20.39 5.77 22.83
N GLU A 223 -19.75 4.64 23.15
CA GLU A 223 -19.10 4.37 24.41
C GLU A 223 -17.86 5.27 24.58
N PRO A 224 -17.85 6.20 25.55
CA PRO A 224 -16.82 7.25 25.65
C PRO A 224 -15.46 6.73 26.13
N ASN A 225 -15.43 5.51 26.68
CA ASN A 225 -14.23 4.84 27.18
C ASN A 225 -13.55 3.95 26.13
N LEU A 226 -14.14 3.78 24.94
CA LEU A 226 -13.54 2.99 23.88
C LEU A 226 -12.58 3.83 23.05
N THR A 227 -11.52 3.21 22.55
CA THR A 227 -10.69 3.75 21.47
C THR A 227 -11.33 3.35 20.14
N TYR A 228 -11.78 4.32 19.37
CA TYR A 228 -12.45 4.03 18.10
C TYR A 228 -12.26 5.11 17.03
N MET A 229 -12.50 4.68 15.80
CA MET A 229 -12.64 5.52 14.62
C MET A 229 -13.95 5.15 13.93
N LYS A 230 -14.74 6.17 13.57
CA LYS A 230 -15.89 6.03 12.67
C LYS A 230 -15.55 6.64 11.33
N VAL A 231 -15.85 5.92 10.25
CA VAL A 231 -15.70 6.39 8.88
C VAL A 231 -17.06 6.38 8.21
N MET A 232 -17.60 7.56 7.94
CA MET A 232 -18.85 7.74 7.20
C MET A 232 -18.55 7.94 5.72
N ASN A 233 -19.27 7.19 4.86
CA ASN A 233 -19.19 7.23 3.39
C ASN A 233 -17.76 7.33 2.85
N VAL A 234 -16.81 6.63 3.49
CA VAL A 234 -15.38 6.58 3.14
C VAL A 234 -14.84 7.94 2.69
N GLY A 235 -14.69 8.86 3.64
CA GLY A 235 -14.06 10.17 3.44
C GLY A 235 -15.01 11.36 3.59
N SER A 236 -16.31 11.18 3.86
CA SER A 236 -17.21 12.31 4.09
C SER A 236 -17.12 12.88 5.50
N GLN A 237 -17.02 12.01 6.50
CA GLN A 237 -16.86 12.38 7.90
C GLN A 237 -16.09 11.30 8.64
N VAL A 238 -15.18 11.73 9.52
CA VAL A 238 -14.44 10.86 10.43
C VAL A 238 -14.61 11.34 11.88
N THR A 239 -14.88 10.41 12.79
CA THR A 239 -14.87 10.65 14.23
C THR A 239 -13.77 9.82 14.86
N LEU A 240 -12.90 10.44 15.66
CA LEU A 240 -11.84 9.77 16.42
C LEU A 240 -12.10 9.92 17.92
N CYS A 241 -11.86 8.86 18.68
CA CYS A 241 -11.99 8.88 20.14
C CYS A 241 -10.85 8.06 20.78
N ASN A 242 -10.22 8.63 21.83
CA ASN A 242 -9.19 7.98 22.65
C ASN A 242 -8.03 7.33 21.86
N ILE A 243 -7.50 8.04 20.85
CA ILE A 243 -6.31 7.61 20.10
C ILE A 243 -5.07 8.06 20.88
N HIS A 244 -4.26 7.11 21.37
CA HIS A 244 -3.17 7.40 22.31
C HIS A 244 -1.77 6.97 21.81
N GLY A 245 -1.70 6.00 20.89
CA GLY A 245 -0.44 5.45 20.39
C GLY A 245 -0.08 5.87 18.97
N TYR A 246 1.21 5.82 18.66
CA TYR A 246 1.73 6.14 17.32
C TYR A 246 1.09 5.30 16.20
N LEU A 247 1.02 3.97 16.36
CA LEU A 247 0.44 3.12 15.34
C LEU A 247 -1.08 3.35 15.20
N GLN A 248 -1.78 3.66 16.30
CA GLN A 248 -3.20 4.03 16.26
C GLN A 248 -3.42 5.36 15.51
N SER A 249 -2.57 6.37 15.75
CA SER A 249 -2.66 7.64 15.04
C SER A 249 -2.31 7.50 13.56
N ARG A 250 -1.36 6.62 13.20
CA ARG A 250 -1.01 6.29 11.81
C ARG A 250 -2.16 5.61 11.08
N ILE A 251 -2.83 4.65 11.72
CA ILE A 251 -4.04 4.00 11.21
C ILE A 251 -5.13 5.05 10.96
N ALA A 252 -5.40 5.91 11.95
CA ALA A 252 -6.41 6.95 11.83
C ALA A 252 -6.09 7.92 10.68
N PHE A 253 -4.84 8.40 10.61
CA PHE A 253 -4.39 9.33 9.58
C PHE A 253 -4.54 8.75 8.17
N TYR A 254 -4.15 7.49 7.96
CA TYR A 254 -4.32 6.85 6.66
C TYR A 254 -5.79 6.73 6.26
N LEU A 255 -6.63 6.23 7.17
CA LEU A 255 -8.05 6.02 6.89
C LEU A 255 -8.81 7.33 6.62
N MET A 256 -8.38 8.45 7.20
CA MET A 256 -8.92 9.79 6.94
C MET A 256 -8.67 10.28 5.51
N ASN A 257 -7.66 9.75 4.81
CA ASN A 257 -7.28 10.19 3.46
C ASN A 257 -7.88 9.31 2.36
N LEU A 258 -8.64 8.28 2.69
CA LEU A 258 -9.24 7.38 1.70
C LEU A 258 -10.50 7.97 1.07
N HIS A 259 -10.75 7.61 -0.19
CA HIS A 259 -12.01 7.85 -0.88
C HIS A 259 -12.36 6.71 -1.85
N VAL A 260 -13.63 6.64 -2.24
CA VAL A 260 -14.18 5.59 -3.13
C VAL A 260 -14.38 6.02 -4.59
N LYS A 261 -14.14 7.30 -4.91
CA LYS A 261 -14.23 7.78 -6.29
C LYS A 261 -13.31 6.98 -7.23
N PRO A 262 -13.81 6.50 -8.38
CA PRO A 262 -12.97 5.91 -9.42
C PRO A 262 -11.90 6.88 -9.89
N ARG A 263 -10.67 6.38 -10.09
CA ARG A 263 -9.53 7.18 -10.55
C ARG A 263 -8.50 6.32 -11.27
N SER A 264 -7.69 6.97 -12.09
CA SER A 264 -6.54 6.35 -12.75
C SER A 264 -5.23 6.97 -12.24
N ILE A 265 -4.26 6.11 -11.90
CA ILE A 265 -2.92 6.52 -11.50
C ILE A 265 -1.97 6.08 -12.61
N PHE A 266 -1.34 7.03 -13.27
CA PHE A 266 -0.38 6.78 -14.34
C PHE A 266 1.03 6.89 -13.80
N PHE A 267 1.85 5.88 -14.08
CA PHE A 267 3.28 5.91 -13.83
C PHE A 267 4.02 5.99 -15.15
N SER A 268 5.00 6.88 -15.21
CA SER A 268 6.03 6.82 -16.23
C SER A 268 7.38 7.14 -15.59
N ARG A 269 8.44 6.50 -16.06
CA ARG A 269 9.77 7.02 -15.79
C ARG A 269 9.97 8.32 -16.56
N HIS A 270 10.94 9.12 -16.15
CA HIS A 270 11.52 10.09 -17.07
C HIS A 270 11.89 9.41 -18.42
N GLY A 271 11.93 10.19 -19.50
CA GLY A 271 12.52 9.75 -20.76
C GLY A 271 13.97 9.29 -20.55
N GLU A 272 14.50 8.48 -21.46
CA GLU A 272 15.89 8.02 -21.37
C GLU A 272 16.86 9.20 -21.13
N SER A 273 17.68 9.10 -20.08
CA SER A 273 18.70 10.10 -19.76
C SER A 273 20.05 9.76 -20.37
N VAL A 274 20.95 10.75 -20.42
CA VAL A 274 22.35 10.51 -20.83
C VAL A 274 23.02 9.44 -19.95
N TYR A 275 22.79 9.47 -18.63
CA TYR A 275 23.32 8.44 -17.72
C TYR A 275 22.72 7.06 -17.97
N ASN A 276 21.47 6.95 -18.43
CA ASN A 276 20.95 5.65 -18.84
C ASN A 276 21.76 5.09 -20.01
N VAL A 277 22.03 5.91 -21.04
CA VAL A 277 22.84 5.50 -22.19
C VAL A 277 24.26 5.11 -21.79
N GLU A 278 24.84 5.81 -20.82
CA GLU A 278 26.18 5.53 -20.28
C GLU A 278 26.22 4.37 -19.27
N GLY A 279 25.07 3.81 -18.88
CA GLY A 279 24.99 2.74 -17.87
C GLY A 279 25.25 3.19 -16.43
N LYS A 280 25.20 4.51 -16.16
CA LYS A 280 25.44 5.10 -14.85
C LYS A 280 24.17 5.17 -14.00
N ILE A 281 24.32 5.02 -12.69
CA ILE A 281 23.23 5.16 -11.73
C ILE A 281 23.17 6.55 -11.10
N GLY A 282 21.98 6.95 -10.64
CA GLY A 282 21.75 8.20 -9.93
C GLY A 282 22.05 9.47 -10.73
N GLY A 283 22.69 10.45 -10.10
CA GLY A 283 23.01 11.77 -10.65
C GLY A 283 21.80 12.59 -11.07
N ASP A 284 22.06 13.69 -11.78
CA ASP A 284 21.05 14.63 -12.28
C ASP A 284 21.21 14.93 -13.78
N ALA A 285 21.49 13.89 -14.57
CA ALA A 285 21.70 14.04 -16.00
C ALA A 285 20.41 14.42 -16.76
N HIS A 286 20.57 15.23 -17.81
CA HIS A 286 19.53 15.59 -18.78
C HIS A 286 19.03 14.39 -19.60
N LEU A 287 17.92 14.59 -20.32
CA LEU A 287 17.40 13.63 -21.29
C LEU A 287 18.36 13.42 -22.48
N SER A 288 18.46 12.17 -22.94
CA SER A 288 19.07 11.81 -24.22
C SER A 288 18.20 12.32 -25.39
N PRO A 289 18.69 12.34 -26.64
CA PRO A 289 17.86 12.65 -27.80
C PRO A 289 16.60 11.76 -27.90
N ARG A 290 16.70 10.46 -27.52
CA ARG A 290 15.55 9.56 -27.49
C ARG A 290 14.60 9.89 -26.35
N GLY A 291 15.13 10.27 -25.18
CA GLY A 291 14.33 10.75 -24.06
C GLY A 291 13.55 12.03 -24.40
N GLN A 292 14.15 12.96 -25.16
CA GLN A 292 13.45 14.16 -25.65
C GLN A 292 12.33 13.81 -26.64
N THR A 293 12.54 12.83 -27.53
CA THR A 293 11.48 12.33 -28.41
C THR A 293 10.34 11.72 -27.60
N TYR A 294 10.64 10.95 -26.55
CA TYR A 294 9.63 10.44 -25.62
C TYR A 294 8.85 11.56 -24.93
N ALA A 295 9.54 12.56 -24.39
CA ALA A 295 8.94 13.72 -23.73
C ALA A 295 7.99 14.52 -24.65
N LYS A 296 8.28 14.56 -25.96
CA LYS A 296 7.41 15.20 -26.97
C LYS A 296 6.19 14.35 -27.33
N ALA A 297 6.29 13.04 -27.27
CA ALA A 297 5.20 12.11 -27.59
C ALA A 297 4.29 11.80 -26.39
N LEU A 298 4.77 11.99 -25.16
CA LEU A 298 4.04 11.70 -23.93
C LEU A 298 2.68 12.44 -23.81
N PRO A 299 2.53 13.73 -24.18
CA PRO A 299 1.24 14.41 -24.08
C PRO A 299 0.13 13.73 -24.87
N GLN A 300 0.41 13.31 -26.11
CA GLN A 300 -0.56 12.61 -26.93
C GLN A 300 -0.94 11.26 -26.31
N LEU A 301 0.05 10.50 -25.85
CA LEU A 301 -0.21 9.20 -25.21
C LEU A 301 -1.09 9.34 -23.97
N ILE A 302 -0.85 10.36 -23.14
CA ILE A 302 -1.67 10.60 -21.95
C ILE A 302 -3.08 10.99 -22.36
N HIS A 303 -3.25 11.92 -23.31
CA HIS A 303 -4.54 12.33 -23.85
C HIS A 303 -5.34 11.13 -24.38
N ASP A 304 -4.71 10.22 -25.14
CA ASP A 304 -5.36 9.04 -25.70
C ASP A 304 -5.94 8.08 -24.64
N ASN A 305 -5.41 8.12 -23.40
CA ASN A 305 -5.77 7.18 -22.34
C ASN A 305 -6.57 7.81 -21.18
N ILE A 306 -6.61 9.15 -21.09
CA ILE A 306 -7.41 9.88 -20.09
C ILE A 306 -8.56 10.70 -20.70
N GLY A 307 -8.52 10.97 -22.00
CA GLY A 307 -9.43 11.88 -22.68
C GLY A 307 -9.34 13.30 -22.13
N ASP A 308 -10.50 13.95 -21.98
CA ASP A 308 -10.62 15.32 -21.48
C ASP A 308 -10.63 15.42 -19.94
N ALA A 309 -10.40 14.33 -19.21
CA ALA A 309 -10.43 14.37 -17.76
C ALA A 309 -9.22 15.12 -17.18
N ASN A 310 -9.44 15.87 -16.10
CA ASN A 310 -8.38 16.58 -15.40
C ASN A 310 -7.34 15.60 -14.85
N LEU A 311 -6.08 16.02 -14.86
CA LEU A 311 -4.93 15.27 -14.40
C LEU A 311 -3.97 16.23 -13.68
N THR A 312 -3.36 15.77 -12.59
CA THR A 312 -2.19 16.44 -12.00
C THR A 312 -0.93 15.66 -12.34
N VAL A 313 0.15 16.34 -12.69
CA VAL A 313 1.44 15.73 -12.99
C VAL A 313 2.38 15.93 -11.82
N TRP A 314 2.97 14.86 -11.30
CA TRP A 314 3.99 14.90 -10.27
C TRP A 314 5.35 14.53 -10.84
N THR A 315 6.36 15.32 -10.50
CA THR A 315 7.75 15.06 -10.87
C THR A 315 8.61 14.97 -9.61
N SER A 316 9.79 14.36 -9.74
CA SER A 316 10.89 14.60 -8.79
C SER A 316 11.51 15.99 -8.99
N THR A 317 12.50 16.34 -8.17
CA THR A 317 13.29 17.56 -8.37
C THR A 317 14.39 17.41 -9.43
N LEU A 318 14.63 16.19 -9.91
CA LEU A 318 15.70 15.89 -10.88
C LEU A 318 15.30 16.28 -12.32
N GLN A 319 16.25 16.85 -13.04
CA GLN A 319 16.08 17.52 -14.34
C GLN A 319 15.36 16.64 -15.35
N ARG A 320 15.78 15.38 -15.50
CA ARG A 320 15.16 14.42 -16.42
C ARG A 320 13.64 14.25 -16.25
N THR A 321 13.11 14.31 -15.02
CA THR A 321 11.66 14.23 -14.79
C THR A 321 10.94 15.52 -15.16
N ILE A 322 11.57 16.66 -14.87
CA ILE A 322 11.05 18.00 -15.20
C ILE A 322 11.02 18.20 -16.72
N GLU A 323 12.10 17.85 -17.41
CA GLU A 323 12.20 17.90 -18.87
C GLU A 323 11.20 16.97 -19.56
N THR A 324 10.94 15.79 -18.98
CA THR A 324 9.92 14.87 -19.51
C THR A 324 8.52 15.46 -19.38
N ALA A 325 8.26 16.18 -18.28
CA ALA A 325 6.96 16.77 -18.00
C ALA A 325 6.69 18.07 -18.79
N GLN A 326 7.71 18.72 -19.34
CA GLN A 326 7.63 20.11 -19.81
C GLN A 326 6.49 20.38 -20.81
N ASN A 327 6.22 19.43 -21.72
CA ASN A 327 5.22 19.58 -22.78
C ASN A 327 3.80 19.15 -22.36
N LEU A 328 3.61 18.64 -21.15
CA LEU A 328 2.29 18.23 -20.68
C LEU A 328 1.43 19.47 -20.34
N PRO A 329 0.17 19.57 -20.80
CA PRO A 329 -0.68 20.74 -20.58
C PRO A 329 -1.35 20.77 -19.19
N PHE A 330 -0.82 20.03 -18.22
CA PHE A 330 -1.40 19.88 -16.89
C PHE A 330 -0.61 20.64 -15.82
N THR A 331 -1.26 20.87 -14.67
CA THR A 331 -0.60 21.38 -13.47
C THR A 331 0.49 20.42 -13.02
N LYS A 332 1.70 20.95 -12.79
CA LYS A 332 2.88 20.18 -12.40
C LYS A 332 3.25 20.50 -10.97
N LEU A 333 3.38 19.48 -10.12
CA LEU A 333 3.85 19.59 -8.75
C LEU A 333 5.16 18.82 -8.61
N THR A 334 6.17 19.48 -8.05
CA THR A 334 7.51 18.90 -7.86
C THR A 334 7.67 18.43 -6.43
N TRP A 335 8.05 17.17 -6.24
CA TRP A 335 8.19 16.55 -4.92
C TRP A 335 9.60 16.01 -4.73
N LYS A 336 10.32 16.52 -3.72
CA LYS A 336 11.64 15.98 -3.36
C LYS A 336 11.57 14.52 -2.94
N ALA A 337 10.47 14.12 -2.30
CA ALA A 337 10.23 12.72 -1.93
C ALA A 337 10.11 11.77 -3.14
N LEU A 338 10.03 12.28 -4.38
CA LEU A 338 10.06 11.48 -5.61
C LEU A 338 11.45 11.42 -6.27
N ASP A 339 12.50 12.04 -5.71
CA ASP A 339 13.88 11.89 -6.19
C ASP A 339 14.30 10.42 -6.17
N GLU A 340 15.12 10.00 -7.15
CA GLU A 340 15.62 8.63 -7.25
C GLU A 340 16.34 8.20 -5.96
N LEU A 341 16.39 6.89 -5.70
CA LEU A 341 17.16 6.32 -4.61
C LEU A 341 18.60 6.86 -4.64
N ASP A 342 19.04 7.44 -3.52
CA ASP A 342 20.38 8.00 -3.38
C ASP A 342 21.43 6.89 -3.32
N ALA A 343 22.31 6.83 -4.32
CA ALA A 343 23.38 5.84 -4.40
C ALA A 343 24.64 6.24 -3.57
N GLY A 344 24.61 7.39 -2.88
CA GLY A 344 25.70 7.86 -2.03
C GLY A 344 27.03 7.95 -2.78
N VAL A 345 28.07 7.30 -2.26
CA VAL A 345 29.39 7.28 -2.92
C VAL A 345 29.42 6.60 -4.30
N CYS A 346 28.36 5.86 -4.66
CA CYS A 346 28.21 5.19 -5.94
C CYS A 346 27.46 6.04 -6.99
N ASP A 347 27.09 7.28 -6.65
CA ASP A 347 26.37 8.17 -7.56
C ASP A 347 27.20 8.53 -8.81
N GLY A 348 26.60 8.39 -9.99
CA GLY A 348 27.27 8.63 -11.27
C GLY A 348 28.23 7.52 -11.74
N MET A 349 28.28 6.38 -11.05
CA MET A 349 29.09 5.21 -11.45
C MET A 349 28.28 4.21 -12.27
N THR A 350 28.94 3.41 -13.11
CA THR A 350 28.36 2.19 -13.69
C THR A 350 28.38 1.03 -12.69
N TYR A 351 27.62 -0.02 -12.95
CA TYR A 351 27.65 -1.21 -12.09
C TYR A 351 29.01 -1.91 -12.09
N GLU A 352 29.72 -1.91 -13.21
CA GLU A 352 31.06 -2.47 -13.36
C GLU A 352 32.09 -1.67 -12.55
N GLU A 353 31.97 -0.33 -12.55
CA GLU A 353 32.80 0.53 -11.72
C GLU A 353 32.54 0.30 -10.22
N ILE A 354 31.27 0.09 -9.84
CA ILE A 354 30.91 -0.22 -8.45
C ILE A 354 31.46 -1.58 -8.04
N GLU A 355 31.36 -2.60 -8.88
CA GLU A 355 31.90 -3.94 -8.61
C GLU A 355 33.43 -3.89 -8.43
N ALA A 356 34.14 -3.10 -9.24
CA ALA A 356 35.58 -2.96 -9.13
C ALA A 356 36.02 -2.13 -7.90
N ALA A 357 35.33 -1.03 -7.59
CA ALA A 357 35.69 -0.13 -6.50
C ALA A 357 35.18 -0.58 -5.13
N TYR A 358 34.01 -1.23 -5.10
CA TYR A 358 33.27 -1.63 -3.90
C TYR A 358 32.71 -3.06 -4.03
N PRO A 359 33.56 -4.10 -4.18
CA PRO A 359 33.11 -5.48 -4.44
C PRO A 359 32.23 -6.05 -3.33
N GLU A 360 32.51 -5.70 -2.06
CA GLU A 360 31.69 -6.12 -0.91
C GLU A 360 30.28 -5.51 -0.95
N ASP A 361 30.17 -4.22 -1.28
CA ASP A 361 28.89 -3.53 -1.41
C ASP A 361 28.06 -4.09 -2.56
N PHE A 362 28.71 -4.41 -3.69
CA PHE A 362 28.07 -5.05 -4.84
C PHE A 362 27.47 -6.41 -4.46
N ALA A 363 28.24 -7.25 -3.75
CA ALA A 363 27.78 -8.55 -3.27
C ALA A 363 26.65 -8.43 -2.24
N ASN A 364 26.81 -7.56 -1.23
CA ASN A 364 25.81 -7.33 -0.18
C ASN A 364 24.47 -6.86 -0.75
N ARG A 365 24.51 -5.98 -1.76
CA ARG A 365 23.31 -5.52 -2.47
C ARG A 365 22.62 -6.63 -3.25
N ASP A 366 23.38 -7.57 -3.82
CA ASP A 366 22.81 -8.70 -4.55
C ASP A 366 22.17 -9.74 -3.64
N GLU A 367 22.74 -9.93 -2.45
CA GLU A 367 22.21 -10.81 -1.41
C GLU A 367 20.89 -10.29 -0.83
N ASP A 368 20.84 -9.00 -0.47
CA ASP A 368 19.67 -8.38 0.15
C ASP A 368 19.43 -6.96 -0.37
N LYS A 369 18.91 -6.87 -1.58
CA LYS A 369 18.71 -5.60 -2.28
C LYS A 369 17.70 -4.67 -1.61
N PHE A 370 16.76 -5.21 -0.84
CA PHE A 370 15.76 -4.39 -0.16
C PHE A 370 16.37 -3.65 1.03
N ASN A 371 17.16 -4.36 1.85
CA ASN A 371 17.73 -3.81 3.08
C ASN A 371 19.12 -3.20 2.90
N TYR A 372 19.84 -3.50 1.82
CA TYR A 372 21.15 -2.90 1.57
C TYR A 372 21.02 -1.38 1.40
N ARG A 373 21.75 -0.63 2.22
CA ARG A 373 21.90 0.82 2.13
C ARG A 373 23.26 1.18 1.56
N TYR A 374 23.26 1.99 0.50
CA TYR A 374 24.48 2.56 -0.05
C TYR A 374 25.22 3.42 0.98
N ARG A 375 26.56 3.42 0.91
CA ARG A 375 27.40 4.26 1.80
C ARG A 375 27.08 5.74 1.56
N GLY A 376 26.54 6.39 2.59
CA GLY A 376 26.09 7.79 2.49
C GLY A 376 24.83 8.01 1.65
N GLY A 377 24.10 6.94 1.31
CA GLY A 377 22.88 6.99 0.51
C GLY A 377 21.71 6.24 1.17
N GLU A 378 20.82 5.70 0.34
CA GLU A 378 19.56 5.07 0.74
C GLU A 378 19.52 3.56 0.45
N SER A 379 18.63 2.86 1.15
CA SER A 379 18.11 1.54 0.80
C SER A 379 16.70 1.65 0.22
N TYR A 380 16.15 0.56 -0.36
CA TYR A 380 14.73 0.54 -0.74
C TYR A 380 13.81 0.72 0.47
N ARG A 381 14.20 0.20 1.63
CA ARG A 381 13.52 0.44 2.92
C ARG A 381 13.44 1.93 3.26
N ASP A 382 14.52 2.68 3.09
CA ASP A 382 14.53 4.13 3.34
C ASP A 382 13.59 4.86 2.37
N VAL A 383 13.59 4.44 1.10
CA VAL A 383 12.68 4.98 0.08
C VAL A 383 11.21 4.70 0.44
N VAL A 384 10.87 3.51 0.95
CA VAL A 384 9.50 3.21 1.41
C VAL A 384 9.07 4.18 2.51
N VAL A 385 9.91 4.41 3.51
CA VAL A 385 9.59 5.38 4.59
C VAL A 385 9.46 6.79 4.03
N ARG A 386 10.36 7.22 3.13
CA ARG A 386 10.31 8.54 2.48
C ARG A 386 9.07 8.74 1.61
N LEU A 387 8.53 7.67 1.02
CA LEU A 387 7.36 7.72 0.14
C LEU A 387 6.03 7.63 0.88
N GLU A 388 6.01 7.44 2.20
CA GLU A 388 4.76 7.40 2.96
C GLU A 388 3.87 8.63 2.73
N PRO A 389 4.37 9.89 2.76
CA PRO A 389 3.56 11.07 2.45
C PRO A 389 3.03 11.09 1.00
N ILE A 390 3.78 10.50 0.06
CA ILE A 390 3.35 10.36 -1.34
C ILE A 390 2.18 9.39 -1.42
N ILE A 391 2.23 8.25 -0.72
CA ILE A 391 1.12 7.29 -0.66
C ILE A 391 -0.14 7.94 -0.06
N MET A 392 -0.01 8.72 1.02
CA MET A 392 -1.15 9.43 1.61
C MET A 392 -1.84 10.32 0.59
N GLU A 393 -1.04 11.08 -0.16
CA GLU A 393 -1.56 12.03 -1.12
C GLU A 393 -2.12 11.31 -2.36
N LEU A 394 -1.51 10.21 -2.82
CA LEU A 394 -2.07 9.36 -3.89
C LEU A 394 -3.39 8.67 -3.52
N GLU A 395 -3.64 8.45 -2.22
CA GLU A 395 -4.92 7.92 -1.75
C GLU A 395 -6.02 9.00 -1.70
N ARG A 396 -5.63 10.29 -1.62
CA ARG A 396 -6.53 11.45 -1.57
C ARG A 396 -6.85 12.05 -2.94
N GLN A 397 -5.90 12.00 -3.87
CA GLN A 397 -6.05 12.56 -5.22
C GLN A 397 -6.88 11.67 -6.15
N GLU A 398 -7.43 12.27 -7.21
CA GLU A 398 -8.11 11.57 -8.29
C GLU A 398 -7.10 11.14 -9.39
N ASN A 399 -7.26 11.60 -10.63
CA ASN A 399 -6.34 11.21 -11.70
C ASN A 399 -4.98 11.89 -11.53
N ILE A 400 -3.93 11.09 -11.60
CA ILE A 400 -2.56 11.57 -11.40
C ILE A 400 -1.56 10.88 -12.32
N LEU A 401 -0.59 11.62 -12.83
CA LEU A 401 0.56 11.09 -13.56
C LEU A 401 1.83 11.35 -12.77
N ILE A 402 2.53 10.31 -12.36
CA ILE A 402 3.83 10.39 -11.72
C ILE A 402 4.91 10.14 -12.78
N ILE A 403 5.73 11.16 -13.04
CA ILE A 403 6.97 11.04 -13.80
C ILE A 403 8.11 10.88 -12.80
N GLY A 404 8.46 9.63 -12.53
CA GLY A 404 9.41 9.25 -11.49
C GLY A 404 10.64 8.54 -12.03
N HIS A 405 11.23 7.73 -11.17
CA HIS A 405 12.45 6.97 -11.46
C HIS A 405 12.26 5.48 -11.19
N GLN A 406 13.27 4.68 -11.50
CA GLN A 406 13.12 3.24 -11.47
C GLN A 406 12.89 2.72 -10.06
N ALA A 407 13.67 3.12 -9.04
CA ALA A 407 13.47 2.59 -7.69
C ALA A 407 12.17 3.13 -7.07
N ILE A 408 11.88 4.41 -7.29
CA ILE A 408 10.69 5.09 -6.75
C ILE A 408 9.40 4.46 -7.25
N LEU A 409 9.28 4.26 -8.58
CA LEU A 409 8.07 3.67 -9.14
C LEU A 409 7.92 2.19 -8.77
N ARG A 410 9.00 1.46 -8.50
CA ARG A 410 8.91 0.10 -7.93
C ARG A 410 8.24 0.12 -6.55
N CYS A 411 8.64 1.03 -5.66
CA CYS A 411 8.06 1.15 -4.33
C CYS A 411 6.55 1.48 -4.38
N LEU A 412 6.17 2.44 -5.22
CA LEU A 412 4.77 2.84 -5.40
C LEU A 412 3.95 1.72 -6.05
N TYR A 413 4.51 1.04 -7.06
CA TYR A 413 3.86 -0.09 -7.71
C TYR A 413 3.62 -1.24 -6.73
N ALA A 414 4.63 -1.59 -5.91
CA ALA A 414 4.51 -2.63 -4.89
C ALA A 414 3.38 -2.32 -3.89
N TYR A 415 3.19 -1.05 -3.52
CA TYR A 415 2.06 -0.64 -2.69
C TYR A 415 0.71 -0.95 -3.35
N PHE A 416 0.48 -0.53 -4.60
CA PHE A 416 -0.83 -0.71 -5.24
C PHE A 416 -1.16 -2.17 -5.53
N HIS A 417 -0.15 -2.98 -5.86
CA HIS A 417 -0.29 -4.41 -6.14
C HIS A 417 -0.13 -5.31 -4.91
N ASN A 418 0.14 -4.76 -3.72
CA ASN A 418 0.37 -5.52 -2.49
C ASN A 418 1.47 -6.60 -2.65
N LEU A 419 2.59 -6.22 -3.27
CA LEU A 419 3.71 -7.14 -3.51
C LEU A 419 4.63 -7.25 -2.28
N PRO A 420 5.24 -8.43 -2.05
CA PRO A 420 6.26 -8.60 -1.00
C PRO A 420 7.48 -7.70 -1.21
N GLN A 421 8.13 -7.35 -0.10
CA GLN A 421 9.35 -6.53 -0.10
C GLN A 421 10.50 -7.20 -0.85
N ASP A 422 10.62 -8.53 -0.75
CA ASP A 422 11.67 -9.32 -1.42
C ASP A 422 11.60 -9.26 -2.96
N ASP A 423 10.43 -8.91 -3.50
CA ASP A 423 10.17 -8.78 -4.93
C ASP A 423 10.25 -7.31 -5.38
N LEU A 424 10.00 -6.37 -4.47
CA LEU A 424 9.89 -4.94 -4.76
C LEU A 424 11.10 -4.38 -5.54
N PRO A 425 12.38 -4.61 -5.14
CA PRO A 425 13.55 -4.11 -5.85
C PRO A 425 13.73 -4.64 -7.29
N TYR A 426 12.94 -5.64 -7.69
CA TYR A 426 13.07 -6.36 -8.95
C TYR A 426 11.87 -6.18 -9.88
N ILE A 427 10.86 -5.40 -9.50
CA ILE A 427 9.72 -5.10 -10.37
C ILE A 427 10.20 -4.43 -11.67
N LYS A 428 9.68 -4.87 -12.82
CA LYS A 428 10.05 -4.30 -14.13
C LYS A 428 9.24 -3.04 -14.43
N ILE A 429 9.92 -1.89 -14.38
CA ILE A 429 9.40 -0.57 -14.78
C ILE A 429 10.26 -0.05 -15.95
N PRO A 430 9.90 -0.36 -17.20
CA PRO A 430 10.70 -0.01 -18.38
C PRO A 430 10.68 1.51 -18.67
N LEU A 431 11.70 2.00 -19.37
CA LEU A 431 11.69 3.33 -19.97
C LEU A 431 10.67 3.41 -21.10
N HIS A 432 10.16 4.61 -21.37
CA HIS A 432 9.26 4.92 -22.49
C HIS A 432 7.91 4.16 -22.50
N THR A 433 7.49 3.67 -21.34
CA THR A 433 6.21 3.01 -21.14
C THR A 433 5.42 3.73 -20.05
N VAL A 434 4.17 4.07 -20.35
CA VAL A 434 3.20 4.50 -19.34
C VAL A 434 2.48 3.28 -18.78
N ILE A 435 2.45 3.16 -17.46
CA ILE A 435 1.70 2.13 -16.74
C ILE A 435 0.49 2.81 -16.10
N LYS A 436 -0.72 2.45 -16.52
CA LYS A 436 -1.96 2.93 -15.94
C LYS A 436 -2.45 1.92 -14.90
N LEU A 437 -2.67 2.41 -13.69
CA LEU A 437 -3.21 1.67 -12.57
C LEU A 437 -4.64 2.13 -12.29
N THR A 438 -5.57 1.18 -12.17
CA THR A 438 -6.95 1.46 -11.76
C THR A 438 -7.22 0.76 -10.43
N PRO A 439 -7.11 1.48 -9.29
CA PRO A 439 -7.35 0.89 -7.98
C PRO A 439 -8.78 0.36 -7.84
N LYS A 440 -8.90 -0.88 -7.38
CA LYS A 440 -10.18 -1.54 -7.08
C LYS A 440 -10.28 -1.86 -5.60
N ALA A 441 -11.47 -2.28 -5.15
CA ALA A 441 -11.70 -2.69 -3.76
C ALA A 441 -10.84 -3.89 -3.32
N TYR A 442 -10.45 -4.77 -4.27
CA TYR A 442 -9.73 -6.02 -4.00
C TYR A 442 -8.45 -6.18 -4.84
N GLY A 443 -7.87 -5.07 -5.30
CA GLY A 443 -6.65 -5.12 -6.10
C GLY A 443 -6.43 -3.85 -6.90
N CYS A 444 -5.66 -3.97 -7.98
CA CYS A 444 -5.39 -2.91 -8.91
C CYS A 444 -5.26 -3.51 -10.31
N ASP A 445 -6.05 -3.01 -11.26
CA ASP A 445 -5.81 -3.36 -12.66
C ASP A 445 -4.59 -2.60 -13.17
N GLU A 446 -3.87 -3.20 -14.12
CA GLU A 446 -2.82 -2.52 -14.86
C GLU A 446 -3.02 -2.60 -16.37
N GLU A 447 -2.66 -1.52 -17.04
CA GLU A 447 -2.53 -1.44 -18.49
C GLU A 447 -1.17 -0.78 -18.81
N ARG A 448 -0.46 -1.24 -19.85
CA ARG A 448 0.86 -0.71 -20.23
C ARG A 448 0.85 -0.23 -21.66
N TYR A 449 1.24 1.03 -21.86
CA TYR A 449 1.31 1.66 -23.17
C TYR A 449 2.75 2.06 -23.47
N THR A 450 3.39 1.33 -24.39
CA THR A 450 4.80 1.55 -24.77
C THR A 450 4.85 2.31 -26.08
N LEU A 451 5.57 3.43 -26.09
CA LEU A 451 5.82 4.15 -27.34
C LEU A 451 6.87 3.41 -28.17
N PRO A 452 6.79 3.43 -29.50
CA PRO A 452 7.76 2.80 -30.40
C PRO A 452 9.06 3.64 -30.49
N ILE A 453 9.63 4.01 -29.34
CA ILE A 453 10.84 4.79 -29.18
C ILE A 453 11.81 3.94 -28.37
N ALA A 454 12.86 3.45 -29.02
CA ALA A 454 13.86 2.61 -28.36
C ALA A 454 14.46 3.30 -27.12
N ALA A 455 14.77 2.50 -26.10
CA ALA A 455 15.52 2.90 -24.93
C ALA A 455 16.40 1.74 -24.46
N VAL A 456 17.48 2.04 -23.74
CA VAL A 456 18.27 1.02 -23.06
C VAL A 456 17.45 0.26 -22.01
N ASP A 457 17.75 -1.02 -21.79
CA ASP A 457 17.21 -1.73 -20.63
C ASP A 457 18.09 -1.46 -19.40
N THR A 458 17.46 -1.03 -18.32
CA THR A 458 18.11 -0.70 -17.04
C THR A 458 17.67 -1.65 -15.91
N HIS A 459 16.92 -2.70 -16.27
CA HIS A 459 16.49 -3.73 -15.36
C HIS A 459 17.58 -4.79 -15.18
N ARG A 460 18.07 -4.94 -13.95
CA ARG A 460 18.92 -6.06 -13.54
C ARG A 460 18.05 -7.11 -12.82
N PRO A 461 17.98 -8.36 -13.31
CA PRO A 461 17.20 -9.41 -12.69
C PRO A 461 17.75 -9.79 -11.32
N LYS A 462 16.93 -10.45 -10.50
CA LYS A 462 17.35 -11.04 -9.23
C LYS A 462 18.42 -12.12 -9.50
N PRO A 463 19.60 -12.08 -8.85
CA PRO A 463 20.54 -13.18 -8.90
C PRO A 463 19.85 -14.49 -8.47
N LYS A 464 20.17 -15.62 -9.09
CA LYS A 464 19.40 -16.86 -8.91
C LYS A 464 19.48 -17.39 -7.46
N ALA A 465 18.35 -17.31 -6.76
CA ALA A 465 17.70 -18.48 -6.14
C ALA A 465 16.18 -18.40 -6.40
N ALA A 466 15.68 -19.36 -7.22
CA ALA A 466 14.30 -19.71 -7.58
C ALA A 466 13.29 -18.63 -8.08
N LYS A 467 12.81 -18.84 -9.33
CA LYS A 467 11.62 -18.34 -10.04
C LYS A 467 11.25 -16.85 -9.92
N GLN A 468 11.20 -16.17 -11.08
CA GLN A 468 10.46 -14.90 -11.20
C GLN A 468 9.00 -15.15 -10.77
N PRO A 469 8.42 -14.32 -9.89
CA PRO A 469 7.01 -14.43 -9.59
C PRO A 469 6.24 -14.05 -10.86
N ASP A 470 5.40 -14.96 -11.33
CA ASP A 470 4.25 -14.55 -12.13
C ASP A 470 3.46 -13.56 -11.27
N VAL A 471 3.03 -12.44 -11.86
CA VAL A 471 2.04 -11.58 -11.24
C VAL A 471 0.74 -12.37 -11.19
N VAL A 472 0.58 -13.20 -10.16
CA VAL A 472 -0.68 -13.86 -9.88
C VAL A 472 -1.59 -12.75 -9.37
N VAL A 473 -2.45 -12.25 -10.26
CA VAL A 473 -3.61 -11.45 -9.90
C VAL A 473 -4.52 -12.37 -9.08
N SER A 474 -4.22 -12.51 -7.80
CA SER A 474 -5.09 -13.23 -6.88
C SER A 474 -6.29 -12.35 -6.60
N THR A 475 -7.38 -12.59 -7.32
CA THR A 475 -8.72 -12.14 -6.95
C THR A 475 -9.22 -12.85 -5.68
N ALA A 476 -8.52 -13.91 -5.25
CA ALA A 476 -8.84 -14.72 -4.09
C ALA A 476 -8.19 -14.17 -2.81
N ARG A 477 -8.99 -14.11 -1.75
CA ARG A 477 -8.60 -13.66 -0.41
C ARG A 477 -7.57 -14.62 0.20
N GLN A 478 -6.39 -14.12 0.55
CA GLN A 478 -5.47 -14.84 1.43
C GLN A 478 -5.97 -14.71 2.87
N TYR A 479 -6.59 -15.76 3.34
CA TYR A 479 -7.04 -15.88 4.70
C TYR A 479 -6.19 -16.91 5.44
N LEU A 480 -6.29 -16.94 6.78
CA LEU A 480 -5.68 -17.98 7.60
C LEU A 480 -6.09 -19.37 7.08
N ASP A 481 -5.12 -20.18 6.69
CA ASP A 481 -5.31 -21.60 6.40
C ASP A 481 -5.60 -22.31 7.73
N PRO A 482 -6.83 -22.77 7.96
CA PRO A 482 -7.23 -23.36 9.22
C PRO A 482 -6.66 -24.77 9.43
N THR A 483 -5.86 -25.30 8.49
CA THR A 483 -5.09 -26.54 8.67
C THR A 483 -3.77 -26.31 9.41
N ILE A 484 -3.38 -25.06 9.65
CA ILE A 484 -2.22 -24.66 10.44
C ILE A 484 -2.72 -24.07 11.77
N ALA A 485 -3.22 -24.94 12.66
CA ALA A 485 -3.49 -24.66 14.05
C ALA A 485 -3.17 -25.90 14.89
#